data_AF-A0A367AZK6-F1
#
_entry.id   AF-A0A367AZK6-F1
#
_cell.length_a   1.000
_cell.length_b   1.000
_cell.length_c   1.000
_cell.angle_alpha   90.00
_cell.angle_beta   90.00
_cell.angle_gamma   90.00
#
_symmetry.space_group_name_H-M   'P 1'
#
loop_
_entity.id
_entity.type
_entity.pdbx_description
1 polymer ?
#
loop_
_entity_poly.entity_id
_entity_poly.type
_entity_poly.pdbx_seq_one_letter_code
_entity_poly.pdbx_strand_id
1 'polypeptide(L)' 'MARWRRPGWWPENWHFDEPPVPVLLPEPLAAEVRVLLAEGERIEAVRLVRQRTHLGIRPALLAVQELEGDGRPPR' A
#
# COMPACT_ATOMS: atom_id res chain seq x y z
N MET A 1 9.27 -14.26 12.50
CA MET A 1 8.43 -13.05 12.67
C MET A 1 9.12 -12.13 13.66
N ALA A 2 9.69 -11.02 13.18
CA ALA A 2 10.41 -10.08 14.03
C ALA A 2 9.39 -9.24 14.84
N ARG A 3 9.18 -9.62 16.09
CA ARG A 3 8.49 -8.82 17.10
C ARG A 3 9.36 -7.60 17.39
N TRP A 4 9.00 -6.43 16.89
CA TRP A 4 9.65 -5.21 17.35
C TRP A 4 9.28 -4.98 18.81
N ARG A 5 10.28 -4.80 19.69
CA ARG A 5 10.02 -4.48 21.10
C ARG A 5 9.65 -3.01 21.19
N ARG A 6 8.38 -2.73 21.50
CA ARG A 6 7.86 -1.38 21.76
C ARG A 6 8.66 -0.75 22.89
N PRO A 7 9.40 0.35 22.66
CA PRO A 7 9.98 1.12 23.76
C PRO A 7 8.88 1.62 24.70
N GLY A 8 9.17 1.73 26.00
CA GLY A 8 8.17 2.13 27.01
C GLY A 8 7.57 3.54 26.86
N TRP A 9 7.95 4.28 25.82
CA TRP A 9 7.43 5.60 25.46
C TRP A 9 6.37 5.56 24.35
N TRP A 10 6.00 4.37 23.84
CA TRP A 10 4.98 4.23 22.79
C TRP A 10 3.56 4.18 23.33
N PRO A 11 2.63 4.97 22.77
CA PRO A 11 1.20 4.86 23.05
C PRO A 11 0.69 3.44 22.79
N GLU A 12 -0.18 2.93 23.68
CA GLU A 12 -0.64 1.54 23.65
C GLU A 12 -1.33 1.14 22.33
N ASN A 13 -1.94 2.09 21.61
CA ASN A 13 -2.65 1.92 20.35
C ASN A 13 -1.78 1.93 19.08
N TRP A 14 -0.46 2.09 19.17
CA TRP A 14 0.43 2.09 18.00
C TRP A 14 0.92 0.68 17.59
N HIS A 15 0.28 0.08 16.58
CA HIS A 15 0.65 -1.24 16.06
C HIS A 15 1.40 -1.14 14.72
N PHE A 16 2.73 -1.28 14.73
CA PHE A 16 3.56 -1.33 13.50
C PHE A 16 3.72 -2.75 12.93
N ASP A 17 3.42 -3.75 13.76
CA ASP A 17 3.52 -5.18 13.44
C ASP A 17 2.24 -5.73 12.79
N GLU A 18 1.19 -4.92 12.66
CA GLU A 18 -0.04 -5.35 12.00
C GLU A 18 0.23 -5.60 10.52
N PRO A 19 -0.06 -6.82 10.00
CA PRO A 19 0.11 -7.10 8.58
C PRO A 19 -0.72 -6.08 7.80
N PRO A 20 -0.10 -5.31 6.89
CA PRO A 20 -0.83 -4.32 6.13
C PRO A 20 -1.84 -5.07 5.26
N VAL A 21 -3.12 -4.72 5.42
CA VAL A 21 -4.20 -5.30 4.63
C VAL A 21 -4.02 -4.84 3.17
N PRO A 22 -3.91 -5.75 2.19
CA PRO A 22 -3.91 -5.37 0.78
C PRO A 22 -5.24 -4.70 0.46
N VAL A 23 -5.19 -3.47 -0.05
CA VAL A 23 -6.40 -2.72 -0.39
C VAL A 23 -6.72 -2.96 -1.85
N LEU A 24 -7.91 -3.53 -2.10
CA LEU A 24 -8.47 -3.59 -3.45
C LEU A 24 -8.88 -2.17 -3.86
N LEU A 25 -8.26 -1.65 -4.92
CA LEU A 25 -8.60 -0.33 -5.43
C LEU A 25 -9.92 -0.40 -6.22
N PRO A 26 -10.89 0.49 -5.94
CA PRO A 26 -12.12 0.53 -6.72
C PRO A 26 -11.84 1.02 -8.15
N GLU A 27 -12.67 0.64 -9.11
CA GLU A 27 -12.69 1.33 -10.41
C GLU A 27 -13.35 2.71 -10.26
N PRO A 28 -12.92 3.75 -11.01
CA PRO A 28 -11.91 3.74 -12.07
C PRO A 28 -10.46 3.95 -11.58
N LEU A 29 -10.24 4.08 -10.26
CA LEU A 29 -8.92 4.37 -9.70
C LEU A 29 -7.89 3.28 -10.05
N ALA A 30 -8.28 2.00 -10.03
CA ALA A 30 -7.40 0.91 -10.44
C ALA A 30 -6.98 1.02 -11.92
N ALA A 31 -7.87 1.41 -12.82
CA ALA A 31 -7.51 1.71 -14.21
C ALA A 31 -6.53 2.88 -14.34
N GLU A 32 -6.75 4.00 -13.64
CA GLU A 32 -5.84 5.16 -13.64
C GLU A 32 -4.42 4.75 -13.15
N VAL A 33 -4.36 3.92 -12.10
CA VAL A 33 -3.09 3.40 -11.56
C VAL A 33 -2.37 2.50 -12.57
N ARG A 34 -3.10 1.63 -13.29
CA ARG A 34 -2.50 0.77 -14.32
C ARG A 34 -1.91 1.57 -15.48
N VAL A 35 -2.51 2.69 -15.88
CA VAL A 35 -1.94 3.59 -16.89
C VAL A 35 -0.59 4.15 -16.43
N LEU A 36 -0.54 4.69 -15.21
CA LEU A 36 0.72 5.21 -14.63
C LEU A 36 1.80 4.13 -14.50
N LEU A 37 1.41 2.91 -14.14
CA LEU A 37 2.34 1.78 -14.09
C LEU A 37 2.87 1.39 -15.47
N ALA A 38 2.03 1.42 -16.51
CA ALA A 38 2.44 1.13 -17.89
C ALA A 38 3.44 2.18 -18.43
N GLU A 39 3.35 3.42 -17.94
CA GLU A 39 4.30 4.51 -18.25
C GLU A 39 5.59 4.46 -17.42
N GLY A 40 5.70 3.53 -16.45
CA GLY A 40 6.84 3.45 -15.53
C GLY A 40 6.79 4.46 -14.37
N GLU A 41 5.69 5.18 -14.22
CA GLU A 41 5.47 6.28 -13.26
C GLU A 41 4.97 5.75 -11.90
N ARG A 42 5.71 4.81 -11.29
CA ARG A 42 5.29 4.12 -10.06
C ARG A 42 5.11 5.05 -8.85
N ILE A 43 5.96 6.08 -8.71
CA ILE A 43 5.85 7.04 -7.61
C ILE A 43 4.52 7.81 -7.73
N GLU A 44 4.14 8.18 -8.94
CA GLU A 44 2.89 8.87 -9.24
C GLU A 44 1.68 7.98 -9.00
N ALA A 45 1.74 6.69 -9.36
CA ALA A 45 0.71 5.71 -9.01
C ALA A 45 0.46 5.65 -7.49
N VAL A 46 1.51 5.54 -6.68
CA VAL A 46 1.39 5.53 -5.21
C VAL A 46 0.85 6.86 -4.69
N ARG A 47 1.28 7.98 -5.28
CA ARG A 47 0.80 9.32 -4.92
C ARG A 47 -0.70 9.46 -5.18
N LEU A 48 -1.18 9.03 -6.35
CA LEU A 48 -2.59 9.03 -6.72
C LEU A 48 -3.44 8.19 -5.75
N VAL A 49 -3.01 6.96 -5.44
CA VAL A 49 -3.70 6.09 -4.48
C VAL A 49 -3.85 6.79 -3.13
N ARG A 50 -2.76 7.36 -2.58
CA ARG A 50 -2.81 8.06 -1.29
C ARG A 50 -3.75 9.26 -1.29
N GLN A 51 -3.76 10.04 -2.37
CA GLN A 51 -4.62 11.22 -2.47
C GLN A 51 -6.10 10.86 -2.52
N ARG A 52 -6.46 9.77 -3.22
CA ARG A 52 -7.86 9.36 -3.40
C ARG A 52 -8.41 8.51 -2.25
N THR A 53 -7.56 7.75 -1.57
CA THR A 53 -7.98 6.78 -0.53
C THR A 53 -7.62 7.22 0.89
N HIS A 54 -6.81 8.27 1.03
CA HIS A 54 -6.22 8.72 2.31
C HIS A 54 -5.42 7.63 3.05
N LEU A 55 -5.00 6.58 2.34
CA LEU A 55 -4.18 5.52 2.89
C LEU A 55 -2.79 6.03 3.31
N GLY A 56 -2.26 5.41 4.36
CA GLY A 56 -0.86 5.53 4.71
C GLY A 56 0.06 4.99 3.60
N ILE A 57 1.34 5.34 3.66
CA ILE A 57 2.31 4.99 2.60
C ILE A 57 2.45 3.47 2.39
N ARG A 58 2.42 2.68 3.48
CA ARG A 58 2.52 1.22 3.45
C ARG A 58 1.37 0.56 2.67
N PRO A 59 0.08 0.74 3.06
CA PRO A 59 -1.03 0.12 2.33
C PRO A 59 -1.18 0.64 0.90
N ALA A 60 -0.88 1.92 0.64
CA ALA A 60 -0.91 2.46 -0.72
C ALA A 60 0.15 1.82 -1.62
N LEU A 61 1.37 1.66 -1.11
CA LEU A 61 2.45 1.00 -1.85
C LEU A 61 2.10 -0.46 -2.15
N LEU A 62 1.45 -1.17 -1.22
CA LEU A 62 1.01 -2.55 -1.43
C LEU A 62 -0.12 -2.66 -2.45
N ALA A 63 -1.08 -1.75 -2.43
CA ALA A 63 -2.15 -1.72 -3.44
C ALA A 63 -1.59 -1.51 -4.86
N VAL A 64 -0.58 -0.64 -5.00
CA VAL A 64 0.11 -0.44 -6.28
C VAL A 64 0.94 -1.67 -6.66
N GLN A 65 1.64 -2.30 -5.70
CA GLN A 65 2.37 -3.56 -5.95
C GLN A 65 1.46 -4.69 -6.39
N GLU A 66 0.26 -4.79 -5.86
CA GLU A 66 -0.71 -5.81 -6.27
C GLU A 66 -1.13 -5.61 -7.73
N LEU A 67 -1.39 -4.36 -8.15
CA LEU A 67 -1.71 -4.04 -9.54
C LEU A 67 -0.51 -4.15 -10.50
N GLU A 68 0.70 -3.87 -10.01
CA GLU A 68 1.95 -4.06 -10.75
C GLU A 68 2.27 -5.57 -10.90
N GLY A 69 1.92 -6.34 -9.88
CA GLY A 69 2.19 -7.77 -9.75
C GLY A 69 1.06 -8.70 -10.19
N ASP A 70 -0.01 -8.17 -10.77
CA ASP A 70 -1.18 -8.93 -11.22
C ASP A 70 -0.75 -9.95 -12.33
N GLY A 71 -0.46 -11.22 -12.02
CA GLY A 71 -0.92 -11.95 -10.83
C GLY A 71 0.04 -12.98 -10.25
N ARG A 72 0.85 -12.60 -9.26
CA ARG A 72 1.21 -13.53 -8.19
C ARG A 72 1.41 -12.84 -6.83
N PRO A 73 0.63 -13.20 -5.79
CA PRO A 73 0.92 -12.74 -4.44
C PRO A 73 2.21 -13.40 -3.90
N PRO A 74 2.99 -12.70 -3.06
CA PRO A 74 4.13 -13.31 -2.37
C PRO A 74 3.63 -14.42 -1.41
N ARG A 75 4.23 -15.61 -1.54
CA ARG A 75 3.99 -16.79 -0.68
C ARG A 75 4.56 -16.61 0.72
#